data_AF-A0A661G0C8-F1
#
_entry.id   AF-A0A661G0C8-F1
#
_cell.length_a   1.000
_cell.length_b   1.000
_cell.length_c   1.000
_cell.angle_alpha   90.00
_cell.angle_beta   90.00
_cell.angle_gamma   90.00
#
_symmetry.space_group_name_H-M   'P 1'
#
loop_
_entity.id
_entity.type
_entity.pdbx_description
1 polymer ?
#
loop_
_entity_poly.entity_id
_entity_poly.type
_entity_poly.pdbx_seq_one_letter_code
_entity_poly.pdbx_strand_id
1 'polypeptide(L)'
;QIDDELFQYWITITPVDADSDMPTLSSNAYIRIPEKFSAAALEPEVRISMAKADAGFLDTLQIVELRNVRSCASGNNRYRASRETSSSYSFAGDDCYALEVGSTADAVVFFLNHQLNHGLVRLTDATCSQRTSAKIARTNKQIRFPLPLESLPSSSWAVADSWQLHPDRETYYVVAATDTKAARALAQHIERLPKRCSASVRSGLEGVELRRWLEELALVTEHWEGAIDWRSIRVKSIY
;
A
#
# COMPACT_ATOMS: atom_id res chain seq x y z
N GLN A 1 10.41 11.86 -45.76
CA GLN A 1 11.31 11.83 -44.60
C GLN A 1 10.54 11.09 -43.51
N ILE A 2 10.90 9.85 -43.23
CA ILE A 2 10.28 9.03 -42.17
C ILE A 2 11.22 9.20 -40.98
N ASP A 3 10.81 10.03 -40.03
CA ASP A 3 11.63 10.50 -38.91
C ASP A 3 11.00 10.04 -37.58
N ASP A 4 10.70 8.74 -37.50
CA ASP A 4 10.14 8.12 -36.29
C ASP A 4 10.83 6.77 -36.05
N GLU A 5 11.39 6.60 -34.85
CA GLU A 5 12.19 5.44 -34.45
C GLU A 5 11.34 4.15 -34.45
N LEU A 6 11.55 3.30 -35.46
CA LEU A 6 10.95 1.98 -35.57
C LEU A 6 11.86 0.97 -34.87
N PHE A 7 11.38 0.35 -33.79
CA PHE A 7 12.15 -0.63 -33.04
C PHE A 7 11.78 -2.06 -33.47
N GLN A 8 12.77 -2.88 -33.75
CA GLN A 8 12.58 -4.29 -34.09
C GLN A 8 12.87 -5.16 -32.87
N TYR A 9 11.90 -5.99 -32.50
CA TYR A 9 12.03 -6.96 -31.43
C TYR A 9 11.92 -8.39 -31.96
N TRP A 10 12.67 -9.29 -31.34
CA TRP A 10 12.61 -10.73 -31.58
C TRP A 10 11.95 -11.38 -30.38
N ILE A 11 10.79 -11.99 -30.58
CA ILE A 11 10.08 -12.74 -29.54
C ILE A 11 10.32 -14.21 -29.80
N THR A 12 10.85 -14.91 -28.80
CA THR A 12 11.09 -16.36 -28.84
C THR A 12 10.29 -17.01 -27.73
N ILE A 13 9.36 -17.89 -28.09
CA ILE A 13 8.55 -18.66 -27.15
C ILE A 13 9.14 -20.07 -27.11
N THR A 14 9.64 -20.45 -25.93
CA THR A 14 10.19 -21.79 -25.70
C THR A 14 9.24 -22.57 -24.79
N PRO A 15 8.87 -23.81 -25.15
CA PRO A 15 8.09 -24.67 -24.26
C PRO A 15 8.83 -24.89 -22.94
N VAL A 16 8.09 -24.91 -21.84
CA VAL A 16 8.65 -25.10 -20.50
C VAL A 16 9.04 -26.57 -20.25
N ASP A 17 8.37 -27.49 -20.94
CA ASP A 17 8.62 -28.93 -20.85
C ASP A 17 9.61 -29.36 -21.95
N ALA A 18 10.71 -29.98 -21.53
CA ALA A 18 11.80 -30.40 -22.41
C ALA A 18 11.41 -31.59 -23.30
N ASP A 19 10.37 -32.34 -22.93
CA ASP A 19 9.83 -33.48 -23.69
C ASP A 19 8.62 -33.07 -24.55
N SER A 20 8.35 -31.77 -24.70
CA SER A 20 7.26 -31.27 -25.54
C SER A 20 7.61 -31.34 -27.03
N ASP A 21 6.72 -31.95 -27.83
CA ASP A 21 6.81 -31.96 -29.31
C ASP A 21 6.61 -30.57 -29.95
N MET A 22 6.35 -29.52 -29.15
CA MET A 22 6.13 -28.18 -29.67
C MET A 22 7.47 -27.50 -30.01
N PRO A 23 7.71 -27.09 -31.27
CA PRO A 23 8.96 -26.42 -31.61
C PRO A 23 9.01 -25.01 -31.01
N THR A 24 10.22 -24.54 -30.71
CA THR A 24 10.45 -23.12 -30.36
C THR A 24 9.94 -22.23 -31.49
N LEU A 25 9.05 -21.30 -31.16
CA LEU A 25 8.49 -20.35 -32.12
C LEU A 25 9.20 -19.01 -31.97
N SER A 26 9.76 -18.50 -33.06
CA SER A 26 10.35 -17.16 -33.12
C SER A 26 9.64 -16.31 -34.15
N SER A 27 9.32 -15.07 -33.78
CA SER A 27 8.72 -14.09 -34.69
C SER A 27 9.35 -12.71 -34.46
N ASN A 28 9.43 -11.91 -35.52
CA ASN A 28 9.86 -10.53 -35.45
C ASN A 28 8.65 -9.59 -35.44
N ALA A 29 8.68 -8.60 -34.56
CA ALA A 29 7.68 -7.55 -34.50
C ALA A 29 8.36 -6.19 -34.64
N TYR A 30 7.79 -5.32 -35.48
CA TYR A 30 8.18 -3.92 -35.57
C TYR A 30 7.21 -3.11 -34.72
N ILE A 31 7.73 -2.42 -33.71
CA ILE A 31 6.93 -1.62 -32.80
C ILE A 31 7.33 -0.16 -33.00
N ARG A 32 6.35 0.68 -33.33
CA ARG A 32 6.50 2.13 -33.28
C ARG A 32 6.16 2.57 -31.87
N ILE A 33 7.16 3.04 -31.13
CA ILE A 33 6.98 3.59 -29.78
C ILE A 33 6.79 5.10 -29.97
N PRO A 34 5.57 5.66 -29.85
CA PRO A 34 5.40 7.11 -29.92
C PRO A 34 6.24 7.80 -28.83
N GLU A 35 6.84 8.96 -29.14
CA GLU A 35 7.67 9.76 -28.21
C GLU A 35 6.99 10.07 -26.86
N LYS A 36 5.67 9.88 -26.78
CA LYS A 36 4.88 9.87 -25.55
C LYS A 36 4.37 8.46 -25.24
N PHE A 37 5.28 7.53 -24.97
CA PHE A 37 4.89 6.26 -24.38
C PHE A 37 4.63 6.47 -22.88
N SER A 38 3.41 6.91 -22.56
CA SER A 38 2.85 6.65 -21.24
C SER A 38 2.33 5.22 -21.25
N ALA A 39 2.72 4.40 -20.26
CA ALA A 39 2.29 3.02 -20.09
C ALA A 39 0.76 2.82 -19.91
N ALA A 40 -0.05 3.85 -20.16
CA ALA A 40 -1.49 3.89 -19.98
C ALA A 40 -2.31 3.42 -21.21
N ALA A 41 -1.67 2.95 -22.29
CA ALA A 41 -2.36 2.69 -23.57
C ALA A 41 -2.50 1.20 -23.96
N LEU A 42 -2.14 0.26 -23.08
CA LEU A 42 -2.44 -1.16 -23.29
C LEU A 42 -3.41 -1.64 -22.20
N GLU A 43 -4.48 -2.27 -22.69
CA GLU A 43 -5.63 -2.82 -21.97
C GLU A 43 -6.74 -1.77 -21.70
N PRO A 44 -8.04 -2.10 -21.88
CA PRO A 44 -9.05 -1.38 -21.13
C PRO A 44 -8.59 -1.49 -19.68
N GLU A 45 -8.36 -0.35 -19.01
CA GLU A 45 -8.23 -0.34 -17.56
C GLU A 45 -9.47 -1.06 -17.03
N VAL A 46 -9.34 -2.37 -16.76
CA VAL A 46 -10.22 -3.03 -15.83
C VAL A 46 -9.87 -2.32 -14.56
N ARG A 47 -10.62 -1.25 -14.28
CA ARG A 47 -10.64 -0.56 -13.00
C ARG A 47 -11.20 -1.58 -12.04
N ILE A 48 -10.36 -2.50 -11.60
CA ILE A 48 -10.59 -3.28 -10.40
C ILE A 48 -10.41 -2.28 -9.27
N SER A 49 -11.42 -1.44 -9.11
CA SER A 49 -11.62 -0.63 -7.94
C SER A 49 -12.41 -1.51 -6.99
N MET A 50 -11.74 -2.06 -5.98
CA MET A 50 -12.46 -2.64 -4.86
C MET A 50 -13.33 -1.52 -4.26
N ALA A 51 -14.65 -1.74 -4.25
CA ALA A 51 -15.57 -0.78 -3.66
C ALA A 51 -15.30 -0.65 -2.16
N LYS A 52 -15.65 0.51 -1.59
CA LYS A 52 -15.56 0.70 -0.15
C LYS A 52 -16.53 -0.26 0.54
N ALA A 53 -16.08 -0.93 1.59
CA ALA A 53 -16.97 -1.78 2.38
C ALA A 53 -17.93 -0.90 3.21
N ASP A 54 -19.20 -1.30 3.30
CA ASP A 54 -20.29 -0.49 3.85
C ASP A 54 -20.35 -0.48 5.40
N ALA A 55 -19.46 -1.21 6.09
CA ALA A 55 -19.50 -1.30 7.55
C ALA A 55 -19.31 0.06 8.27
N GLY A 56 -18.57 1.00 7.67
CA GLY A 56 -18.54 2.41 8.07
C GLY A 56 -18.05 2.73 9.49
N PHE A 57 -17.35 1.80 10.15
CA PHE A 57 -16.88 1.96 11.54
C PHE A 57 -15.51 2.62 11.66
N LEU A 58 -14.73 2.71 10.57
CA LEU A 58 -13.57 3.59 10.52
C LEU A 58 -14.09 4.99 10.22
N ASP A 59 -13.95 5.92 11.16
CA ASP A 59 -14.49 7.29 11.06
C ASP A 59 -13.43 8.31 10.67
N THR A 60 -12.18 8.09 11.10
CA THR A 60 -11.05 9.00 10.91
C THR A 60 -9.86 8.26 10.32
N LEU A 61 -9.27 8.83 9.28
CA LEU A 61 -7.93 8.47 8.80
C LEU A 61 -7.24 9.78 8.41
N GLN A 62 -6.09 10.08 9.03
CA GLN A 62 -5.30 11.29 8.75
C GLN A 62 -3.81 11.07 9.02
N ILE A 63 -2.96 11.89 8.41
CA ILE A 63 -1.54 11.98 8.79
C ILE A 63 -1.40 13.08 9.85
N VAL A 64 -0.85 12.73 11.00
CA VAL A 64 -0.55 13.66 12.10
C VAL A 64 0.95 13.79 12.33
N GLU A 65 1.36 14.96 12.79
CA GLU A 65 2.75 15.24 13.17
C GLU A 65 2.95 14.80 14.63
N LEU A 66 3.96 13.97 14.88
CA LEU A 66 4.33 13.54 16.23
C LEU A 66 5.27 14.55 16.89
N ARG A 67 5.99 15.34 16.10
CA ARG A 67 6.98 16.34 16.53
C ARG A 67 6.85 17.62 15.73
N ASN A 68 7.36 18.71 16.31
CA ASN A 68 7.46 19.98 15.61
C ASN A 68 8.34 19.83 14.34
N VAL A 69 7.78 20.17 13.17
CA VAL A 69 8.38 20.06 11.82
C VAL A 69 9.83 20.55 11.75
N ARG A 70 10.18 21.62 12.48
CA ARG A 70 11.56 22.16 12.50
C ARG A 70 12.58 21.18 13.09
N SER A 71 12.15 20.34 14.03
CA SER A 71 12.99 19.30 14.65
C SER A 71 13.15 18.08 13.73
N CYS A 72 12.17 17.84 12.85
CA CYS A 72 12.18 16.77 11.86
C CYS A 72 13.07 17.07 10.65
N ALA A 73 13.11 18.33 10.21
CA ALA A 73 13.91 18.74 9.06
C ALA A 73 15.42 18.86 9.34
N SER A 74 15.85 18.93 10.61
CA SER A 74 17.24 19.29 10.96
C SER A 74 18.18 18.12 11.25
N GLY A 75 17.73 16.86 11.27
CA GLY A 75 18.59 15.71 11.62
C GLY A 75 19.32 15.80 12.98
N ASN A 76 19.01 16.82 13.79
CA ASN A 76 19.73 17.15 15.01
C ASN A 76 19.08 16.41 16.19
N ASN A 77 19.41 15.14 16.28
CA ASN A 77 18.80 14.18 17.18
C ASN A 77 19.38 14.25 18.60
N ARG A 78 19.37 15.45 19.22
CA ARG A 78 19.89 15.66 20.59
C ARG A 78 18.85 16.03 21.63
N TYR A 79 17.59 16.21 21.26
CA TYR A 79 16.53 16.44 22.23
C TYR A 79 15.77 15.13 22.51
N ARG A 80 16.04 14.55 23.69
CA ARG A 80 15.22 13.51 24.32
C ARG A 80 13.78 14.04 24.44
N ALA A 81 12.92 13.70 23.49
CA ALA A 81 11.50 13.97 23.59
C ALA A 81 10.86 12.98 24.57
N SER A 82 9.97 13.52 25.38
CA SER A 82 9.10 12.83 26.33
C SER A 82 8.47 11.60 25.69
N ARG A 83 8.55 10.45 26.35
CA ARG A 83 7.76 9.27 25.99
C ARG A 83 6.28 9.60 26.19
N GLU A 84 5.59 10.01 25.15
CA GLU A 84 4.13 9.92 25.15
C GLU A 84 3.74 8.45 25.01
N THR A 85 3.44 7.84 26.14
CA THR A 85 2.90 6.49 26.22
C THR A 85 1.42 6.53 25.84
N SER A 86 1.12 6.55 24.55
CA SER A 86 -0.16 6.03 24.08
C SER A 86 -0.01 4.51 23.90
N SER A 87 -0.89 3.76 24.55
CA SER A 87 -0.79 2.32 24.73
C SER A 87 -0.62 1.59 23.38
N SER A 88 0.46 0.79 23.26
CA SER A 88 0.80 -0.18 22.20
C SER A 88 1.88 0.19 21.16
N TYR A 89 2.59 1.31 21.31
CA TYR A 89 3.88 1.52 20.62
C TYR A 89 4.81 2.41 21.44
N SER A 90 6.09 2.05 21.51
CA SER A 90 7.14 2.97 21.95
C SER A 90 7.61 3.69 20.70
N PHE A 91 7.20 4.95 20.49
CA PHE A 91 7.75 5.77 19.41
C PHE A 91 9.28 5.70 19.50
N ALA A 92 9.92 5.29 18.39
CA ALA A 92 11.36 5.44 18.31
C ALA A 92 11.64 6.95 18.40
N GLY A 93 12.78 7.32 18.97
CA GLY A 93 13.14 8.73 19.21
C GLY A 93 13.24 9.60 17.95
N ASP A 94 12.85 9.08 16.78
CA ASP A 94 13.15 9.62 15.45
C ASP A 94 11.88 9.71 14.57
N ASP A 95 10.72 9.22 15.04
CA ASP A 95 9.47 9.23 14.26
C ASP A 95 8.83 10.63 14.22
N CYS A 96 8.60 11.17 13.02
CA CYS A 96 8.08 12.53 12.81
C CYS A 96 6.59 12.59 12.47
N TYR A 97 6.06 11.54 11.85
CA TYR A 97 4.67 11.49 11.38
C TYR A 97 4.04 10.15 11.73
N ALA A 98 2.72 10.14 11.84
CA ALA A 98 1.95 8.91 12.02
C ALA A 98 0.64 8.94 11.23
N LEU A 99 0.18 7.76 10.80
CA LEU A 99 -1.21 7.55 10.44
C LEU A 99 -2.02 7.45 11.73
N GLU A 100 -2.95 8.38 11.90
CA GLU A 100 -3.94 8.34 12.96
C GLU A 100 -5.23 7.75 12.43
N VAL A 101 -5.72 6.72 13.11
CA VAL A 101 -6.96 6.01 12.76
C VAL A 101 -7.92 6.08 13.93
N GLY A 102 -9.13 6.53 13.66
CA GLY A 102 -10.26 6.46 14.58
C GLY A 102 -11.20 5.32 14.23
N SER A 103 -11.88 4.77 15.23
CA SER A 103 -12.97 3.83 15.01
C SER A 103 -14.08 3.99 16.03
N THR A 104 -15.32 3.83 15.56
CA THR A 104 -16.53 3.79 16.39
C THR A 104 -16.77 2.41 17.02
N ALA A 105 -15.98 1.40 16.67
CA ALA A 105 -16.06 0.04 17.18
C ALA A 105 -14.69 -0.49 17.63
N ASP A 106 -14.68 -1.52 18.47
CA ASP A 106 -13.46 -2.28 18.73
C ASP A 106 -13.09 -3.06 17.45
N ALA A 107 -11.91 -2.81 16.91
CA ALA A 107 -11.48 -3.37 15.63
C ALA A 107 -10.00 -3.76 15.61
N VAL A 108 -9.69 -4.80 14.85
CA VAL A 108 -8.33 -5.20 14.50
C VAL A 108 -7.95 -4.49 13.21
N VAL A 109 -6.90 -3.68 13.26
CA VAL A 109 -6.49 -2.76 12.20
C VAL A 109 -5.15 -3.17 11.60
N PHE A 110 -5.07 -3.14 10.28
CA PHE A 110 -3.91 -3.45 9.47
C PHE A 110 -3.51 -2.24 8.62
N PHE A 111 -2.21 -2.04 8.47
CA PHE A 111 -1.63 -0.91 7.75
C PHE A 111 -0.87 -1.40 6.52
N LEU A 112 -1.21 -0.82 5.37
CA LEU A 112 -0.63 -1.19 4.08
C LEU A 112 -0.15 0.09 3.38
N ASN A 113 0.77 -0.09 2.45
CA ASN A 113 1.33 1.01 1.70
C ASN A 113 1.59 0.59 0.26
N HIS A 114 0.99 1.33 -0.67
CA HIS A 114 1.27 1.20 -2.08
C HIS A 114 2.33 2.24 -2.45
N GLN A 115 3.53 1.73 -2.65
CA GLN A 115 4.72 2.50 -2.95
C GLN A 115 4.72 2.88 -4.43
N LEU A 116 4.90 4.16 -4.73
CA LEU A 116 4.99 4.62 -6.10
C LEU A 116 6.10 3.86 -6.82
N ASN A 117 5.77 3.15 -7.91
CA ASN A 117 6.70 2.33 -8.71
C ASN A 117 7.34 1.14 -7.97
N HIS A 118 6.84 0.77 -6.80
CA HIS A 118 7.39 -0.34 -6.01
C HIS A 118 6.33 -1.29 -5.46
N GLY A 119 5.06 -1.08 -5.79
CA GLY A 119 3.98 -2.02 -5.49
C GLY A 119 3.46 -1.94 -4.05
N LEU A 120 2.57 -2.89 -3.73
CA LEU A 120 1.87 -2.96 -2.45
C LEU A 120 2.67 -3.79 -1.42
N VAL A 121 2.84 -3.21 -0.25
CA VAL A 121 3.47 -3.86 0.91
C VAL A 121 2.59 -3.75 2.15
N ARG A 122 2.78 -4.70 3.08
CA ARG A 122 2.27 -4.54 4.45
C ARG A 122 3.27 -3.78 5.30
N LEU A 123 2.79 -2.85 6.11
CA LEU A 123 3.61 -2.14 7.08
C LEU A 123 3.73 -2.99 8.35
N THR A 124 4.93 -3.03 8.91
CA THR A 124 5.18 -3.71 10.19
C THR A 124 5.73 -2.75 11.22
N ASP A 125 5.61 -3.10 12.49
CA ASP A 125 6.29 -2.39 13.57
C ASP A 125 7.82 -2.55 13.51
N ALA A 126 8.53 -1.80 14.37
CA ALA A 126 9.98 -1.81 14.48
C ALA A 126 10.60 -3.19 14.77
N THR A 127 9.84 -4.18 15.26
CA THR A 127 10.36 -5.53 15.50
C THR A 127 10.40 -6.37 14.22
N CYS A 128 9.85 -5.87 13.11
CA CYS A 128 9.86 -6.51 11.79
C CYS A 128 9.39 -7.97 11.82
N SER A 129 8.42 -8.26 12.69
CA SER A 129 7.90 -9.61 12.92
C SER A 129 7.45 -10.26 11.61
N GLN A 130 7.58 -11.59 11.53
CA GLN A 130 7.08 -12.34 10.38
C GLN A 130 5.56 -12.30 10.29
N ARG A 131 4.86 -12.24 11.42
CA ARG A 131 3.40 -12.12 11.46
C ARG A 131 2.95 -10.70 11.12
N THR A 132 1.71 -10.57 10.66
CA THR A 132 1.13 -9.25 10.41
C THR A 132 1.01 -8.45 11.71
N SER A 133 1.58 -7.23 11.73
CA SER A 133 1.52 -6.31 12.87
C SER A 133 0.14 -5.64 12.96
N ALA A 134 -0.86 -6.39 13.42
CA ALA A 134 -2.18 -5.85 13.68
C ALA A 134 -2.17 -4.92 14.90
N LYS A 135 -2.97 -3.85 14.85
CA LYS A 135 -3.25 -2.97 15.99
C LYS A 135 -4.69 -3.14 16.44
N ILE A 136 -4.97 -2.88 17.71
CA ILE A 136 -6.34 -2.92 18.24
C ILE A 136 -6.81 -1.48 18.39
N ALA A 137 -7.73 -1.05 17.53
CA ALA A 137 -8.51 0.15 17.75
C ALA A 137 -9.61 -0.17 18.76
N ARG A 138 -9.79 0.72 19.74
CA ARG A 138 -10.90 0.64 20.69
C ARG A 138 -11.91 1.72 20.33
N THR A 139 -13.18 1.47 20.60
CA THR A 139 -14.24 2.46 20.36
C THR A 139 -13.86 3.84 20.91
N ASN A 140 -13.95 4.86 20.04
CA ASN A 140 -13.65 6.26 20.33
C ASN A 140 -12.22 6.53 20.81
N LYS A 141 -11.27 5.62 20.52
CA LYS A 141 -9.85 5.84 20.73
C LYS A 141 -9.13 5.86 19.39
N GLN A 142 -8.16 6.77 19.30
CA GLN A 142 -7.28 6.85 18.15
C GLN A 142 -6.08 5.93 18.33
N ILE A 143 -5.73 5.20 17.27
CA ILE A 143 -4.45 4.51 17.17
C ILE A 143 -3.54 5.29 16.25
N ARG A 144 -2.25 5.27 16.57
CA ARG A 144 -1.22 5.92 15.75
C ARG A 144 -0.23 4.86 15.27
N PHE A 145 -0.02 4.82 13.97
CA PHE A 145 1.01 4.01 13.34
C PHE A 145 2.10 4.95 12.80
N PRO A 146 3.35 4.86 13.30
CA PRO A 146 4.42 5.73 12.84
C PRO A 146 4.66 5.50 11.35
N LEU A 147 4.77 6.59 10.61
CA LEU A 147 5.09 6.55 9.19
C LEU A 147 6.58 6.68 9.01
N PRO A 148 7.19 5.88 8.13
CA PRO A 148 8.62 5.92 7.93
C PRO A 148 8.96 7.01 6.89
N LEU A 149 8.36 8.19 7.06
CA LEU A 149 8.42 9.33 6.15
C LEU A 149 9.38 10.36 6.73
N GLU A 150 10.40 10.71 5.95
CA GLU A 150 11.43 11.66 6.36
C GLU A 150 10.92 13.10 6.35
N SER A 151 9.93 13.42 5.51
CA SER A 151 9.29 14.74 5.47
C SER A 151 7.90 14.70 4.82
N LEU A 152 6.84 15.11 5.53
CA LEU A 152 5.52 15.40 4.98
C LEU A 152 4.79 16.46 5.81
N PRO A 153 4.49 17.67 5.32
CA PRO A 153 3.59 18.54 6.07
C PRO A 153 2.20 17.90 6.18
N SER A 154 1.56 18.05 7.34
CA SER A 154 0.22 17.51 7.64
C SER A 154 -0.90 17.88 6.65
N SER A 155 -0.67 18.80 5.70
CA SER A 155 -1.61 19.18 4.63
C SER A 155 -1.31 18.55 3.25
N SER A 156 -0.20 17.82 3.09
CA SER A 156 0.22 17.21 1.82
C SER A 156 -0.41 15.84 1.59
N TRP A 157 -1.70 15.67 1.87
CA TRP A 157 -2.40 14.44 1.58
C TRP A 157 -3.87 14.69 1.21
N ALA A 158 -4.52 13.67 0.66
CA ALA A 158 -5.94 13.64 0.36
C ALA A 158 -6.49 12.24 0.62
N VAL A 159 -7.75 12.16 1.03
CA VAL A 159 -8.48 10.88 1.08
C VAL A 159 -8.55 10.31 -0.33
N ALA A 160 -8.37 9.00 -0.45
CA ALA A 160 -8.62 8.27 -1.67
C ALA A 160 -9.74 7.26 -1.45
N ASP A 161 -10.68 7.22 -2.39
CA ASP A 161 -11.93 6.46 -2.27
C ASP A 161 -11.89 5.13 -3.02
N SER A 162 -10.75 4.78 -3.61
CA SER A 162 -10.57 3.55 -4.40
C SER A 162 -9.19 2.92 -4.22
N TRP A 163 -9.13 1.61 -4.37
CA TRP A 163 -7.89 0.89 -4.59
C TRP A 163 -7.45 1.04 -6.04
N GLN A 164 -6.19 1.43 -6.23
CA GLN A 164 -5.61 1.59 -7.57
C GLN A 164 -4.52 0.54 -7.77
N LEU A 165 -4.56 -0.13 -8.92
CA LEU A 165 -3.50 -1.06 -9.33
C LEU A 165 -2.16 -0.33 -9.58
N HIS A 166 -2.23 0.92 -10.04
CA HIS A 166 -1.07 1.74 -10.38
C HIS A 166 -1.32 3.17 -9.86
N PRO A 167 -1.14 3.43 -8.56
CA PRO A 167 -1.36 4.76 -8.03
C PRO A 167 -0.28 5.71 -8.55
N ASP A 168 -0.70 6.91 -8.89
CA ASP A 168 0.16 7.99 -9.36
C ASP A 168 1.05 8.57 -8.23
N ARG A 169 0.78 8.19 -6.98
CA ARG A 169 1.44 8.65 -5.76
C ARG A 169 1.49 7.56 -4.69
N GLU A 170 2.35 7.75 -3.70
CA GLU A 170 2.36 6.90 -2.53
C GLU A 170 1.01 6.96 -1.81
N THR A 171 0.41 5.80 -1.59
CA THR A 171 -0.91 5.67 -0.98
C THR A 171 -0.83 4.74 0.22
N TYR A 172 -1.43 5.15 1.33
CA TYR A 172 -1.54 4.37 2.56
C TYR A 172 -2.96 3.86 2.69
N TYR A 173 -3.09 2.56 2.96
CA TYR A 173 -4.38 1.93 3.19
C TYR A 173 -4.46 1.43 4.61
N VAL A 174 -5.63 1.57 5.20
CA VAL A 174 -5.99 0.99 6.48
C VAL A 174 -7.17 0.06 6.24
N VAL A 175 -7.03 -1.20 6.61
CA VAL A 175 -8.10 -2.20 6.54
C VAL A 175 -8.32 -2.71 7.95
N ALA A 176 -9.58 -2.81 8.37
CA ALA A 176 -9.92 -3.21 9.73
C ALA A 176 -11.06 -4.20 9.76
N ALA A 177 -11.14 -4.99 10.83
CA ALA A 177 -12.26 -5.90 11.10
C ALA A 177 -12.71 -5.83 12.56
N THR A 178 -14.03 -5.79 12.77
CA THR A 178 -14.65 -5.85 14.12
C THR A 178 -14.88 -7.29 14.60
N ASP A 179 -15.07 -8.24 13.67
CA ASP A 179 -15.19 -9.66 13.98
C ASP A 179 -13.83 -10.38 13.99
N THR A 180 -13.66 -11.31 14.93
CA THR A 180 -12.39 -12.03 15.10
C THR A 180 -12.08 -13.02 13.98
N LYS A 181 -13.08 -13.61 13.34
CA LYS A 181 -12.90 -14.51 12.19
C LYS A 181 -12.59 -13.68 10.94
N ALA A 182 -13.29 -12.56 10.74
CA ALA A 182 -12.97 -11.59 9.69
C ALA A 182 -11.53 -11.07 9.83
N ALA A 183 -11.12 -10.68 11.04
CA ALA A 183 -9.75 -10.24 11.33
C ALA A 183 -8.70 -11.32 11.03
N ARG A 184 -9.01 -12.59 11.30
CA ARG A 184 -8.12 -13.71 10.97
C ARG A 184 -8.02 -13.93 9.47
N ALA A 185 -9.13 -13.86 8.74
CA ALA A 185 -9.14 -13.98 7.29
C ALA A 185 -8.32 -12.86 6.64
N LEU A 186 -8.50 -11.61 7.10
CA LEU A 186 -7.68 -10.48 6.67
C LEU A 186 -6.20 -10.69 6.99
N ALA A 187 -5.86 -11.11 8.21
CA ALA A 187 -4.48 -11.35 8.60
C ALA A 187 -3.81 -12.37 7.67
N GLN A 188 -4.46 -13.50 7.41
CA GLN A 188 -3.94 -14.55 6.51
C GLN A 188 -3.74 -14.05 5.07
N HIS A 189 -4.64 -13.19 4.58
CA HIS A 189 -4.52 -12.60 3.25
C HIS A 189 -3.39 -11.57 3.16
N ILE A 190 -3.31 -10.69 4.17
CA ILE A 190 -2.29 -9.63 4.28
C ILE A 190 -0.89 -10.22 4.51
N GLU A 191 -0.76 -11.35 5.21
CA GLU A 191 0.53 -12.01 5.43
C GLU A 191 1.26 -12.40 4.12
N ARG A 192 0.52 -12.53 3.01
CA ARG A 192 1.07 -12.81 1.67
C ARG A 192 1.78 -11.60 1.06
N LEU A 193 1.55 -10.40 1.58
CA LEU A 193 2.24 -9.20 1.10
C LEU A 193 3.68 -9.16 1.61
N PRO A 194 4.63 -8.68 0.78
CA PRO A 194 5.96 -8.32 1.23
C PRO A 194 5.87 -7.30 2.37
N LYS A 195 6.76 -7.44 3.36
CA LYS A 195 6.80 -6.57 4.54
C LYS A 195 7.75 -5.39 4.35
N ARG A 196 7.31 -4.19 4.74
CA ARG A 196 8.15 -3.00 4.87
C ARG A 196 8.33 -2.68 6.36
N CYS A 197 9.55 -2.87 6.84
CA CYS A 197 9.92 -2.70 8.26
C CYS A 197 10.63 -1.37 8.56
N SER A 198 10.96 -0.58 7.53
CA SER A 198 11.78 0.62 7.64
C SER A 198 11.37 1.65 6.58
N ALA A 199 11.97 2.84 6.65
CA ALA A 199 11.82 3.88 5.63
C ALA A 199 12.31 3.46 4.25
N SER A 200 13.28 2.56 4.18
CA SER A 200 13.74 2.00 2.91
C SER A 200 12.58 1.34 2.15
N VAL A 201 12.45 1.72 0.88
CA VAL A 201 11.50 1.14 -0.06
C VAL A 201 11.81 -0.33 -0.29
N ARG A 202 10.76 -1.14 -0.54
CA ARG A 202 10.87 -2.57 -0.80
C ARG A 202 10.06 -2.91 -2.04
N SER A 203 10.47 -3.96 -2.74
CA SER A 203 9.65 -4.55 -3.80
C SER A 203 8.39 -5.16 -3.16
N GLY A 204 7.25 -4.55 -3.45
CA GLY A 204 5.92 -5.01 -3.13
C GLY A 204 5.31 -5.84 -4.26
N LEU A 205 4.05 -6.23 -4.09
CA LEU A 205 3.29 -6.86 -5.17
C LEU A 205 2.90 -5.82 -6.23
N GLU A 206 3.05 -6.17 -7.50
CA GLU A 206 2.71 -5.32 -8.64
C GLU A 206 2.07 -6.13 -9.77
N GLY A 207 1.56 -5.42 -10.80
CA GLY A 207 1.03 -6.05 -12.01
C GLY A 207 -0.07 -7.09 -11.77
N VAL A 208 0.10 -8.28 -12.36
CA VAL A 208 -0.87 -9.38 -12.31
C VAL A 208 -0.98 -9.99 -10.90
N GLU A 209 0.12 -10.05 -10.15
CA GLU A 209 0.10 -10.59 -8.79
C GLU A 209 -0.69 -9.68 -7.85
N LEU A 210 -0.48 -8.37 -7.95
CA LEU A 210 -1.28 -7.38 -7.23
C LEU A 210 -2.75 -7.46 -7.61
N ARG A 211 -3.06 -7.60 -8.91
CA ARG A 211 -4.43 -7.73 -9.39
C ARG A 211 -5.14 -8.91 -8.74
N ARG A 212 -4.53 -10.10 -8.82
CA ARG A 212 -5.07 -11.32 -8.19
C ARG A 212 -5.23 -11.14 -6.68
N TRP A 213 -4.25 -10.54 -6.02
CA TRP A 213 -4.32 -10.29 -4.58
C TRP A 213 -5.49 -9.37 -4.21
N LEU A 214 -5.78 -8.34 -5.02
CA LEU A 214 -6.92 -7.44 -4.81
C LEU A 214 -8.26 -8.10 -5.11
N GLU A 215 -8.35 -8.93 -6.16
CA GLU A 215 -9.54 -9.72 -6.46
C GLU A 215 -9.89 -10.68 -5.30
N GLU A 216 -8.89 -11.35 -4.75
CA GLU A 216 -9.06 -12.21 -3.57
C GLU A 216 -9.42 -11.40 -2.31
N LEU A 217 -8.82 -10.22 -2.12
CA LEU A 217 -9.20 -9.32 -1.03
C LEU A 217 -10.67 -8.90 -1.15
N ALA A 218 -11.12 -8.56 -2.36
CA ALA A 218 -12.50 -8.17 -2.62
C ALA A 218 -13.49 -9.26 -2.20
N LEU A 219 -13.19 -10.52 -2.52
CA LEU A 219 -14.00 -11.67 -2.08
C LEU A 219 -14.03 -11.81 -0.55
N VAL A 220 -12.90 -11.57 0.14
CA VAL A 220 -12.85 -11.57 1.61
C VAL A 220 -13.70 -10.42 2.18
N THR A 221 -13.61 -9.23 1.60
CA THR A 221 -14.39 -8.07 2.04
C THR A 221 -15.88 -8.24 1.80
N GLU A 222 -16.28 -8.83 0.68
CA GLU A 222 -17.69 -9.10 0.34
C GLU A 222 -18.29 -10.13 1.29
N HIS A 223 -17.55 -11.21 1.59
CA HIS A 223 -18.02 -12.22 2.54
C HIS A 223 -18.25 -11.67 3.95
N TRP A 224 -17.51 -10.63 4.34
CA TRP A 224 -17.56 -9.99 5.66
C TRP A 224 -17.98 -8.52 5.59
N GLU A 225 -18.85 -8.15 4.65
CA GLU A 225 -19.18 -6.76 4.30
C GLU A 225 -19.59 -5.90 5.52
N GLY A 226 -20.33 -6.47 6.47
CA GLY A 226 -20.75 -5.78 7.70
C GLY A 226 -19.72 -5.73 8.83
N ALA A 227 -18.58 -6.41 8.67
CA ALA A 227 -17.54 -6.54 9.70
C ALA A 227 -16.17 -5.99 9.26
N ILE A 228 -15.96 -5.70 7.97
CA ILE A 228 -14.72 -5.15 7.43
C ILE A 228 -14.97 -3.74 6.91
N ASP A 229 -14.06 -2.82 7.21
CA ASP A 229 -14.02 -1.47 6.66
C ASP A 229 -12.59 -1.15 6.22
N TRP A 230 -12.45 -0.24 5.26
CA TRP A 230 -11.15 0.25 4.84
C TRP A 230 -11.20 1.73 4.45
N ARG A 231 -10.06 2.40 4.63
CA ARG A 231 -9.84 3.79 4.22
C ARG A 231 -8.47 3.95 3.61
N SER A 232 -8.29 4.99 2.81
CA SER A 232 -6.98 5.29 2.24
C SER A 232 -6.66 6.77 2.20
N ILE A 233 -5.36 7.06 2.27
CA ILE A 233 -4.79 8.38 2.12
C ILE A 233 -3.73 8.32 1.03
N ARG A 234 -3.84 9.24 0.08
CA ARG A 234 -2.83 9.48 -0.93
C ARG A 234 -1.99 10.69 -0.55
N VAL A 235 -0.67 10.53 -0.59
CA VAL A 235 0.28 11.60 -0.31
C VAL A 235 0.44 12.49 -1.55
N LYS A 236 0.30 13.80 -1.36
CA LYS A 236 0.58 14.82 -2.38
C LYS A 236 2.10 15.02 -2.46
N SER A 237 2.66 14.91 -3.65
CA SER A 237 4.05 15.31 -3.89
C SER A 237 4.18 16.82 -3.69
N ILE A 238 5.19 17.24 -2.94
CA ILE A 238 5.64 18.64 -2.91
C ILE A 238 6.82 18.68 -3.86
N TYR A 239 6.60 19.28 -5.03
CA TYR A 239 7.69 19.64 -5.94
C TYR A 239 8.21 21.04 -5.57
#